data_AF-A0A0R3I5U3-F1
#
_entry.id   AF-A0A0R3I5U3-F1
#
_cell.length_a   1.000
_cell.length_b   1.000
_cell.length_c   1.000
_cell.angle_alpha   90.00
_cell.angle_beta   90.00
_cell.angle_gamma   90.00
#
_symmetry.space_group_name_H-M   'P 1'
#
loop_
_entity.id
_entity.type
_entity.pdbx_description
1 polymer ?
#
loop_
_entity_poly.entity_id
_entity_poly.type
_entity_poly.pdbx_seq_one_letter_code
_entity_poly.pdbx_strand_id
1 'polypeptide(L)'
;MPDDADAPHPGQWRSGATFRELLDHMNEFWQTPEGQRLQAAQQAEEADLQAWLADQPGVVVHDHGGYAPEQWNGVVDGHSFYFRERDTEWDIEIDLRPSGSMRVADGTHDVGTTRYRQHEVIEGDVIATGTIAAPGYGANPRERAAFIVTTIRDHLRRKRVAEIARMVAERSAELNHRLS
;
A
#
# COMPACT_ATOMS: atom_id res chain seq x y z
N MET A 1 0.05 -37.21 10.55
CA MET A 1 -1.23 -36.94 9.87
C MET A 1 -2.19 -36.51 10.97
N PRO A 2 -2.35 -35.21 11.26
CA PRO A 2 -3.38 -34.75 12.19
C PRO A 2 -4.74 -34.73 11.48
N ASP A 3 -5.80 -35.04 12.24
CA ASP A 3 -7.18 -35.16 11.80
C ASP A 3 -7.77 -33.85 11.22
N ASP A 4 -8.50 -33.98 10.12
CA ASP A 4 -9.28 -32.94 9.42
C ASP A 4 -10.53 -32.46 10.19
N ALA A 5 -10.54 -32.55 11.53
CA ALA A 5 -11.74 -32.36 12.34
C ALA A 5 -11.99 -30.91 12.83
N ASP A 6 -11.09 -29.96 12.56
CA ASP A 6 -11.16 -28.59 13.12
C ASP A 6 -11.35 -27.48 12.06
N ALA A 7 -11.72 -27.82 10.83
CA ALA A 7 -12.06 -26.80 9.83
C ALA A 7 -13.48 -26.25 10.12
N PRO A 8 -13.65 -24.95 10.44
CA PRO A 8 -14.98 -24.40 10.70
C PRO A 8 -15.87 -24.46 9.45
N HIS A 9 -17.06 -25.05 9.62
CA HIS A 9 -18.04 -25.18 8.55
C HIS A 9 -18.58 -23.79 8.10
N PRO A 10 -18.93 -23.62 6.80
CA PRO A 10 -19.32 -22.33 6.20
C PRO A 10 -20.64 -21.71 6.72
N GLY A 11 -21.22 -22.24 7.80
CA GLY A 11 -22.42 -21.73 8.47
C GLY A 11 -22.22 -21.22 9.90
N GLN A 12 -20.99 -21.28 10.45
CA GLN A 12 -20.73 -21.03 11.87
C GLN A 12 -20.72 -19.54 12.27
N TRP A 13 -20.69 -18.61 11.30
CA TRP A 13 -20.63 -17.16 11.51
C TRP A 13 -22.00 -16.49 11.73
N ARG A 14 -23.01 -17.20 12.24
CA ARG A 14 -24.41 -16.70 12.24
C ARG A 14 -24.83 -15.89 13.47
N SER A 15 -23.94 -15.61 14.43
CA SER A 15 -24.34 -14.82 15.61
C SER A 15 -23.25 -13.89 16.16
N GLY A 16 -23.66 -12.81 16.81
CA GLY A 16 -22.75 -11.95 17.55
C GLY A 16 -22.17 -12.60 18.81
N ALA A 17 -22.64 -13.77 19.23
CA ALA A 17 -22.06 -14.53 20.35
C ALA A 17 -20.81 -15.29 19.90
N THR A 18 -20.88 -16.03 18.79
CA THR A 18 -19.75 -16.75 18.19
C THR A 18 -18.62 -15.80 17.75
N PHE A 19 -18.97 -14.58 17.29
CA PHE A 19 -17.98 -13.55 17.00
C PHE A 19 -17.29 -13.02 18.28
N ARG A 20 -18.03 -12.84 19.38
CA ARG A 20 -17.45 -12.43 20.66
C ARG A 20 -16.52 -13.50 21.24
N GLU A 21 -16.93 -14.77 21.20
CA GLU A 21 -16.07 -15.89 21.63
C GLU A 21 -14.76 -15.95 20.85
N LEU A 22 -14.80 -15.72 19.52
CA LEU A 22 -13.58 -15.59 18.73
C LEU A 22 -12.70 -14.43 19.22
N LEU A 23 -13.28 -13.25 19.44
CA LEU A 23 -12.52 -12.09 19.93
C LEU A 23 -11.89 -12.35 21.30
N ASP A 24 -12.62 -13.04 22.19
CA ASP A 24 -12.12 -13.42 23.51
C ASP A 24 -10.95 -14.41 23.39
N HIS A 25 -11.07 -15.46 22.55
CA HIS A 25 -9.97 -16.39 22.28
C HIS A 25 -8.76 -15.69 21.63
N MET A 26 -8.97 -14.76 20.70
CA MET A 26 -7.89 -13.95 20.13
C MET A 26 -7.21 -13.12 21.20
N ASN A 27 -7.97 -12.49 22.09
CA ASN A 27 -7.41 -11.70 23.19
C ASN A 27 -6.60 -12.58 24.14
N GLU A 28 -7.10 -13.76 24.52
CA GLU A 28 -6.37 -14.74 25.32
C GLU A 28 -5.05 -15.16 24.65
N PHE A 29 -5.09 -15.45 23.35
CA PHE A 29 -3.89 -15.78 22.57
C PHE A 29 -2.84 -14.66 22.66
N TRP A 30 -3.23 -13.40 22.51
CA TRP A 30 -2.30 -12.27 22.59
C TRP A 30 -1.69 -12.06 23.98
N GLN A 31 -2.32 -12.58 25.05
CA GLN A 31 -1.75 -12.60 26.40
C GLN A 31 -0.76 -13.75 26.64
N THR A 32 -0.69 -14.74 25.75
CA THR A 32 0.29 -15.84 25.86
C THR A 32 1.72 -15.36 25.59
N PRO A 33 2.76 -16.09 26.07
CA PRO A 33 4.15 -15.79 25.71
C PRO A 33 4.43 -15.85 24.21
N GLU A 34 3.65 -16.59 23.43
CA GLU A 34 3.76 -16.61 21.97
C GLU A 34 3.17 -15.35 21.35
N GLY A 35 1.95 -14.97 21.73
CA GLY A 35 1.32 -13.72 21.28
C GLY A 35 2.16 -12.49 21.62
N GLN A 36 2.71 -12.43 22.83
CA GLN A 36 3.62 -11.34 23.25
C GLN A 36 4.92 -11.30 22.44
N ARG A 37 5.49 -12.47 22.08
CA ARG A 37 6.69 -12.53 21.21
C ARG A 37 6.38 -12.02 19.81
N LEU A 38 5.23 -12.39 19.23
CA LEU A 38 4.81 -11.90 17.93
C LEU A 38 4.58 -10.38 17.93
N GLN A 39 3.94 -9.85 18.98
CA GLN A 39 3.75 -8.41 19.13
C GLN A 39 5.08 -7.66 19.29
N ALA A 40 6.01 -8.18 20.08
CA ALA A 40 7.34 -7.59 20.23
C ALA A 40 8.13 -7.61 18.91
N ALA A 41 8.01 -8.68 18.12
CA ALA A 41 8.62 -8.75 16.78
C ALA A 41 8.02 -7.69 15.84
N GLN A 42 6.70 -7.56 15.80
CA GLN A 42 6.04 -6.53 14.99
C GLN A 42 6.46 -5.11 15.42
N GLN A 43 6.55 -4.84 16.72
CA GLN A 43 7.03 -3.56 17.23
C GLN A 43 8.49 -3.28 16.87
N ALA A 44 9.34 -4.31 16.85
CA ALA A 44 10.72 -4.17 16.44
C ALA A 44 10.85 -3.86 14.94
N GLU A 45 10.06 -4.53 14.09
CA GLU A 45 9.99 -4.24 12.65
C GLU A 45 9.45 -2.83 12.37
N GLU A 46 8.44 -2.39 13.11
CA GLU A 46 7.94 -1.02 13.01
C GLU A 46 8.99 0.00 13.44
N ALA A 47 9.70 -0.24 14.56
CA ALA A 47 10.76 0.63 15.02
C ALA A 47 11.92 0.73 14.00
N ASP A 48 12.27 -0.39 13.37
CA ASP A 48 13.27 -0.44 12.29
C ASP A 48 12.83 0.34 11.05
N LEU A 49 11.57 0.21 10.65
CA LEU A 49 10.98 1.04 9.59
C LEU A 49 11.04 2.53 9.93
N GLN A 50 10.61 2.93 11.14
CA GLN A 50 10.60 4.33 11.55
C GLN A 50 12.01 4.93 11.61
N ALA A 51 12.99 4.17 12.11
CA ALA A 51 14.39 4.57 12.11
C ALA A 51 14.90 4.80 10.67
N TRP A 52 14.60 3.88 9.75
CA TRP A 52 14.98 4.02 8.35
C TRP A 52 14.32 5.23 7.68
N LEU A 53 13.02 5.46 7.90
CA LEU A 53 12.28 6.60 7.36
C LEU A 53 12.82 7.94 7.84
N ALA A 54 13.28 8.03 9.09
CA ALA A 54 13.90 9.25 9.63
C ALA A 54 15.16 9.67 8.84
N ASP A 55 15.86 8.71 8.24
CA ASP A 55 17.04 8.94 7.40
C ASP A 55 16.71 9.13 5.91
N GLN A 56 15.43 9.10 5.51
CA GLN A 56 15.00 9.28 4.11
C GLN A 56 14.51 10.71 3.84
N PRO A 57 15.36 11.62 3.30
CA PRO A 57 14.90 12.96 2.96
C PRO A 57 13.82 12.91 1.88
N GLY A 58 12.78 13.72 2.01
CA GLY A 58 11.70 13.80 1.01
C GLY A 58 10.74 12.62 1.01
N VAL A 59 10.82 11.69 1.96
CA VAL A 59 9.90 10.56 2.10
C VAL A 59 9.01 10.78 3.32
N VAL A 60 7.70 10.63 3.13
CA VAL A 60 6.71 10.57 4.20
C VAL A 60 5.79 9.38 3.91
N VAL A 61 5.68 8.44 4.83
CA VAL A 61 4.67 7.37 4.78
C VAL A 61 3.51 7.80 5.67
N HIS A 62 2.31 7.87 5.11
CA HIS A 62 1.10 8.26 5.86
C HIS A 62 0.43 7.05 6.50
N ASP A 63 0.39 5.95 5.78
CA ASP A 63 -0.23 4.71 6.22
C ASP A 63 0.40 3.54 5.48
N HIS A 64 0.56 2.44 6.22
CA HIS A 64 1.10 1.19 5.70
C HIS A 64 0.48 0.00 6.44
N GLY A 65 0.27 -1.09 5.69
CA GLY A 65 -0.27 -2.32 6.21
C GLY A 65 -1.61 -2.70 5.59
N GLY A 66 -2.39 -3.48 6.33
CA GLY A 66 -3.58 -4.17 5.84
C GLY A 66 -3.37 -5.69 5.86
N TYR A 67 -4.31 -6.41 6.49
CA TYR A 67 -4.39 -7.84 6.30
C TYR A 67 -4.86 -8.08 4.86
N ALA A 68 -3.91 -8.43 3.99
CA ALA A 68 -4.09 -8.89 2.61
C ALA A 68 -5.38 -8.37 1.94
N PRO A 69 -5.33 -7.28 1.16
CA PRO A 69 -4.15 -6.71 0.49
C PRO A 69 -3.24 -5.84 1.36
N GLU A 70 -1.92 -5.95 1.16
CA GLU A 70 -0.93 -5.00 1.70
C GLU A 70 -1.02 -3.68 0.92
N GLN A 71 -1.10 -2.57 1.63
CA GLN A 71 -1.26 -1.24 1.04
C GLN A 71 -0.32 -0.24 1.71
N TRP A 72 0.22 0.68 0.90
CA TRP A 72 1.07 1.76 1.39
C TRP A 72 0.72 3.06 0.68
N ASN A 73 0.71 4.17 1.40
CA ASN A 73 0.57 5.49 0.79
C ASN A 73 1.39 6.55 1.51
N GLY A 74 1.71 7.62 0.78
CA GLY A 74 2.59 8.64 1.26
C GLY A 74 3.03 9.61 0.17
N VAL A 75 4.18 10.24 0.41
CA VAL A 75 4.82 11.19 -0.50
C VAL A 75 6.30 10.83 -0.65
N VAL A 76 6.80 10.82 -1.89
CA VAL A 76 8.22 10.68 -2.20
C VAL A 76 8.65 11.83 -3.12
N ASP A 77 9.59 12.64 -2.66
CA ASP A 77 10.18 13.77 -3.40
C ASP A 77 9.14 14.74 -3.99
N GLY A 78 8.03 14.93 -3.26
CA GLY A 78 6.92 15.81 -3.65
C GLY A 78 5.79 15.13 -4.45
N HIS A 79 5.93 13.84 -4.76
CA HIS A 79 4.92 13.07 -5.48
C HIS A 79 4.16 12.18 -4.50
N SER A 80 2.82 12.32 -4.44
CA SER A 80 1.98 11.37 -3.72
C SER A 80 2.12 9.99 -4.37
N PHE A 81 2.07 8.92 -3.57
CA PHE A 81 2.11 7.56 -4.07
C PHE A 81 1.09 6.65 -3.40
N TYR A 82 0.70 5.61 -4.13
CA TYR A 82 -0.07 4.48 -3.63
C TYR A 82 0.58 3.19 -4.12
N PHE A 83 0.82 2.25 -3.22
CA PHE A 83 1.24 0.90 -3.55
C PHE A 83 0.16 -0.05 -3.06
N ARG A 84 -0.14 -1.05 -3.90
CA ARG A 84 -1.13 -2.08 -3.57
C ARG A 84 -0.64 -3.45 -4.01
N GLU A 85 -0.59 -4.39 -3.07
CA GLU A 85 -0.43 -5.82 -3.36
C GLU A 85 -1.81 -6.50 -3.41
N ARG A 86 -2.13 -7.23 -4.48
CA ARG A 86 -3.30 -8.12 -4.58
C ARG A 86 -2.92 -9.40 -5.28
N ASP A 87 -3.32 -10.54 -4.71
CA ASP A 87 -3.16 -11.86 -5.33
C ASP A 87 -1.72 -12.12 -5.83
N THR A 88 -0.73 -11.73 -5.02
CA THR A 88 0.72 -11.79 -5.32
C THR A 88 1.24 -10.84 -6.41
N GLU A 89 0.36 -10.05 -7.02
CA GLU A 89 0.69 -8.97 -7.93
C GLU A 89 0.72 -7.64 -7.18
N TRP A 90 1.47 -6.68 -7.68
CA TRP A 90 1.48 -5.33 -7.14
C TRP A 90 1.58 -4.26 -8.23
N ASP A 91 1.10 -3.07 -7.90
CA ASP A 91 1.23 -1.86 -8.68
C ASP A 91 1.71 -0.70 -7.79
N ILE A 92 2.39 0.28 -8.42
CA ILE A 92 2.74 1.57 -7.80
C ILE A 92 2.19 2.69 -8.68
N GLU A 93 1.37 3.53 -8.07
CA GLU A 93 0.85 4.76 -8.64
C GLU A 93 1.53 5.97 -8.02
N ILE A 94 1.75 7.02 -8.80
CA ILE A 94 2.18 8.35 -8.30
C ILE A 94 1.26 9.46 -8.80
N ASP A 95 1.37 10.66 -8.21
CA ASP A 95 0.60 11.85 -8.61
C ASP A 95 -0.91 11.61 -8.51
N LEU A 96 -1.29 11.00 -7.37
CA LEU A 96 -2.67 10.67 -7.00
C LEU A 96 -3.56 11.91 -7.04
N ARG A 97 -4.69 11.78 -7.73
CA ARG A 97 -5.65 12.86 -7.95
C ARG A 97 -7.08 12.32 -7.99
N PRO A 98 -8.07 13.12 -7.57
CA PRO A 98 -9.47 12.77 -7.79
C PRO A 98 -9.76 12.46 -9.25
N SER A 99 -10.29 11.27 -9.53
CA SER A 99 -10.66 10.82 -10.87
C SER A 99 -12.16 10.52 -11.02
N GLY A 100 -12.90 10.45 -9.91
CA GLY A 100 -14.34 10.21 -9.96
C GLY A 100 -14.99 10.13 -8.58
N SER A 101 -16.23 9.64 -8.54
CA SER A 101 -16.91 9.32 -7.29
C SER A 101 -17.69 8.01 -7.40
N MET A 102 -17.67 7.24 -6.33
CA MET A 102 -18.42 6.00 -6.18
C MET A 102 -19.46 6.15 -5.06
N ARG A 103 -20.65 5.57 -5.24
CA ARG A 103 -21.62 5.45 -4.15
C ARG A 103 -21.27 4.26 -3.27
N VAL A 104 -20.96 4.52 -2.01
CA VAL A 104 -20.70 3.51 -0.98
C VAL A 104 -21.89 3.48 -0.02
N ALA A 105 -22.41 2.30 0.28
CA ALA A 105 -23.46 2.13 1.27
C ALA A 105 -22.92 2.43 2.68
N ASP A 106 -23.56 3.35 3.40
CA ASP A 106 -23.34 3.62 4.82
C ASP A 106 -24.10 2.58 5.66
N GLY A 107 -23.81 1.29 5.45
CA GLY A 107 -24.41 0.19 6.20
C GLY A 107 -25.96 0.15 6.19
N THR A 108 -26.51 -0.73 7.02
CA THR A 108 -27.96 -0.87 7.22
C THR A 108 -28.33 -0.21 8.54
N HIS A 109 -29.18 0.81 8.51
CA HIS A 109 -29.84 1.30 9.72
C HIS A 109 -31.10 0.47 10.01
N ASP A 110 -31.48 0.42 11.29
CA ASP A 110 -32.64 -0.33 11.83
C ASP A 110 -33.98 0.02 11.16
N VAL A 111 -34.04 1.09 10.36
CA VAL A 111 -35.23 1.59 9.66
C VAL A 111 -35.30 1.13 8.18
N GLY A 112 -34.43 0.22 7.74
CA GLY A 112 -34.56 -0.47 6.45
C GLY A 112 -34.18 0.33 5.20
N THR A 113 -33.74 1.59 5.34
CA THR A 113 -33.18 2.37 4.23
C THR A 113 -31.66 2.40 4.30
N THR A 114 -30.98 1.79 3.33
CA THR A 114 -29.54 1.91 3.13
C THR A 114 -29.21 3.34 2.66
N ARG A 115 -28.51 4.09 3.49
CA ARG A 115 -27.96 5.39 3.09
C ARG A 115 -26.73 5.16 2.21
N TYR A 116 -26.51 6.01 1.23
CA TYR A 116 -25.29 5.97 0.41
C TYR A 116 -24.54 7.28 0.58
N ARG A 117 -23.22 7.18 0.79
CA ARG A 117 -22.30 8.32 0.67
C ARG A 117 -21.61 8.29 -0.69
N GLN A 118 -21.29 9.46 -1.22
CA GLN A 118 -20.31 9.56 -2.30
C GLN A 118 -18.91 9.47 -1.68
N HIS A 119 -18.12 8.55 -2.22
CA HIS A 119 -16.71 8.40 -1.90
C HIS A 119 -15.92 8.80 -3.14
N GLU A 120 -14.96 9.71 -2.98
CA GLU A 120 -14.10 10.15 -4.07
C GLU A 120 -13.15 9.02 -4.47
N VAL A 121 -13.01 8.80 -5.78
CA VAL A 121 -12.04 7.85 -6.33
C VAL A 121 -10.76 8.63 -6.57
N ILE A 122 -9.66 8.14 -5.99
CA ILE A 122 -8.32 8.71 -6.12
C ILE A 122 -7.49 7.74 -6.95
N GLU A 123 -6.91 8.21 -8.05
CA GLU A 123 -6.08 7.43 -8.97
C GLU A 123 -4.85 8.24 -9.37
N GLY A 124 -3.73 7.57 -9.60
CA GLY A 124 -2.50 8.15 -10.10
C GLY A 124 -2.03 7.55 -11.42
N ASP A 125 -0.82 7.92 -11.81
CA ASP A 125 -0.13 7.32 -12.94
C ASP A 125 0.59 6.04 -12.47
N VAL A 126 0.25 4.88 -13.03
CA VAL A 126 0.96 3.63 -12.75
C VAL A 126 2.37 3.71 -13.32
N ILE A 127 3.38 3.62 -12.45
CA ILE A 127 4.80 3.73 -12.84
C ILE A 127 5.53 2.39 -12.87
N ALA A 128 5.00 1.38 -12.18
CA ALA A 128 5.57 0.05 -12.11
C ALA A 128 4.50 -0.96 -11.68
N THR A 129 4.64 -2.19 -12.16
CA THR A 129 3.86 -3.35 -11.76
C THR A 129 4.79 -4.55 -11.63
N GLY A 130 4.43 -5.53 -10.83
CA GLY A 130 5.18 -6.78 -10.71
C GLY A 130 4.53 -7.80 -9.81
N THR A 131 5.34 -8.72 -9.31
CA THR A 131 4.90 -9.76 -8.37
C THR A 131 5.74 -9.74 -7.11
N ILE A 132 5.26 -10.39 -6.05
CA ILE A 132 6.01 -10.52 -4.79
C ILE A 132 7.35 -11.28 -4.94
N ALA A 133 7.56 -11.95 -6.07
CA ALA A 133 8.82 -12.59 -6.42
C ALA A 133 9.85 -11.63 -7.03
N ALA A 134 9.51 -10.34 -7.21
CA ALA A 134 10.42 -9.35 -7.76
C ALA A 134 11.69 -9.22 -6.91
N PRO A 135 12.88 -9.12 -7.55
CA PRO A 135 14.12 -8.87 -6.81
C PRO A 135 14.02 -7.61 -5.96
N GLY A 136 14.35 -7.74 -4.68
CA GLY A 136 14.31 -6.62 -3.75
C GLY A 136 12.91 -6.24 -3.25
N TYR A 137 11.86 -7.02 -3.54
CA TYR A 137 10.49 -6.76 -3.06
C TYR A 137 10.43 -6.52 -1.54
N GLY A 138 11.26 -7.22 -0.78
CA GLY A 138 11.40 -7.09 0.67
C GLY A 138 10.54 -8.08 1.46
N ALA A 139 11.07 -8.54 2.59
CA ALA A 139 10.39 -9.50 3.47
C ALA A 139 9.82 -8.85 4.75
N ASN A 140 10.21 -7.61 5.04
CA ASN A 140 9.76 -6.83 6.19
C ASN A 140 9.36 -5.41 5.75
N PRO A 141 8.64 -4.65 6.60
CA PRO A 141 8.15 -3.31 6.26
C PRO A 141 9.25 -2.34 5.81
N ARG A 142 10.43 -2.36 6.46
CA ARG A 142 11.57 -1.52 6.05
C ARG A 142 12.01 -1.83 4.62
N GLU A 143 12.22 -3.11 4.29
CA GLU A 143 12.65 -3.51 2.94
C GLU A 143 11.59 -3.19 1.89
N ARG A 144 10.31 -3.39 2.22
CA ARG A 144 9.19 -2.99 1.36
C ARG A 144 9.20 -1.49 1.11
N ALA A 145 9.36 -0.67 2.15
CA ALA A 145 9.44 0.78 2.01
C ALA A 145 10.64 1.18 1.13
N ALA A 146 11.80 0.56 1.32
CA ALA A 146 12.98 0.80 0.50
C ALA A 146 12.76 0.42 -0.98
N PHE A 147 12.05 -0.69 -1.24
CA PHE A 147 11.67 -1.11 -2.58
C PHE A 147 10.78 -0.07 -3.27
N ILE A 148 9.70 0.35 -2.60
CA ILE A 148 8.74 1.33 -3.12
C ILE A 148 9.44 2.66 -3.41
N VAL A 149 10.18 3.20 -2.42
CA VAL A 149 10.87 4.49 -2.53
C VAL A 149 11.92 4.47 -3.64
N THR A 150 12.72 3.41 -3.73
CA THR A 150 13.71 3.25 -4.81
C THR A 150 13.04 3.23 -6.17
N THR A 151 11.94 2.47 -6.32
CA THR A 151 11.20 2.36 -7.58
C THR A 151 10.66 3.71 -8.05
N ILE A 152 10.09 4.50 -7.12
CA ILE A 152 9.59 5.84 -7.41
C ILE A 152 10.73 6.78 -7.81
N ARG A 153 11.80 6.84 -7.02
CA ARG A 153 12.95 7.72 -7.30
C ARG A 153 13.59 7.42 -8.65
N ASP A 154 13.72 6.14 -8.98
CA ASP A 154 14.25 5.71 -10.27
C ASP A 154 13.34 6.12 -11.43
N HIS A 155 12.02 6.00 -11.27
CA HIS A 155 11.06 6.50 -12.26
C HIS A 155 11.21 8.02 -12.45
N LEU A 156 11.18 8.79 -11.37
CA LEU A 156 11.29 10.25 -11.42
C LEU A 156 12.60 10.72 -12.05
N ARG A 157 13.71 10.05 -11.74
CA ARG A 157 15.01 10.31 -12.36
C ARG A 157 14.97 10.07 -13.87
N ARG A 158 14.42 8.93 -14.32
CA ARG A 158 14.27 8.63 -15.76
C ARG A 158 13.39 9.66 -16.48
N LYS A 159 12.26 10.03 -15.87
CA LYS A 159 11.33 11.05 -16.40
C LYS A 159 12.03 12.39 -16.60
N ARG A 160 12.79 12.85 -15.60
CA ARG A 160 13.56 14.10 -15.67
C ARG A 160 14.63 14.09 -16.76
N VAL A 161 15.37 12.97 -16.90
CA VAL A 161 16.38 12.83 -17.96
C VAL A 161 15.75 12.91 -19.34
N ALA A 162 14.62 12.23 -19.55
CA ALA A 162 13.89 12.27 -20.82
C ALA A 162 13.38 13.67 -21.17
N GLU A 163 12.89 14.42 -20.18
CA GLU A 163 12.43 15.80 -20.37
C GLU A 163 13.57 16.74 -20.78
N ILE A 164 14.71 16.67 -20.08
CA ILE A 164 15.90 17.47 -20.43
C ILE A 164 16.37 17.13 -21.84
N ALA A 165 16.44 15.85 -22.20
CA ALA A 165 16.85 15.42 -23.53
C ALA A 165 15.93 15.99 -24.63
N ARG A 166 14.61 15.98 -24.39
CA ARG A 166 13.63 16.58 -25.30
C ARG A 166 13.85 18.09 -25.46
N MET A 167 14.01 18.82 -24.36
CA MET A 167 14.27 20.27 -24.40
C MET A 167 15.55 20.62 -25.16
N VAL A 168 16.62 19.83 -24.97
CA VAL A 168 17.88 20.02 -25.71
C VAL A 168 17.67 19.80 -27.20
N ALA A 169 16.96 18.73 -27.60
CA ALA A 169 16.68 18.44 -29.01
C ALA A 169 15.85 19.53 -29.68
N GLU A 170 14.80 20.02 -29.00
CA GLU A 170 13.94 21.11 -29.49
C GLU A 170 14.75 22.39 -29.71
N ARG A 171 15.60 22.77 -28.74
CA ARG A 171 16.44 23.96 -28.85
C ARG A 171 17.51 23.82 -29.94
N SER A 172 18.10 22.64 -30.09
CA SER A 172 19.04 22.36 -31.19
C SER A 172 18.36 22.48 -32.56
N ALA A 173 17.12 21.99 -32.70
CA ALA A 173 16.36 22.11 -33.94
C ALA A 173 16.04 23.59 -34.28
N GLU A 174 15.63 24.38 -33.29
CA GLU A 174 15.37 25.81 -33.47
C GLU A 174 16.63 26.57 -33.91
N LEU A 175 17.78 26.30 -33.27
CA LEU A 175 19.06 26.91 -33.63
C LEU A 175 19.48 26.53 -35.05
N ASN A 176 19.35 25.26 -35.43
CA ASN A 176 19.68 24.81 -36.79
C ASN A 176 18.78 25.45 -37.85
N HIS A 177 17.48 25.63 -37.55
CA HIS A 177 16.56 26.32 -38.46
C HIS A 177 16.90 27.80 -38.62
N ARG A 178 17.35 28.49 -37.56
CA ARG A 178 17.76 29.90 -37.62
C ARG A 178 19.09 30.14 -38.33
N LEU A 179 19.91 29.11 -38.44
CA LEU A 179 21.23 29.16 -39.09
C LEU A 179 21.22 28.65 -40.54
N SER A 180 20.07 28.16 -41.02
CA SER A 180 19.84 27.75 -42.42
C SER A 180 19.14 28.85 -43.21
#